data_AF-A0ABC9YC25-F1
#
_entry.id   AF-A0ABC9YC25-F1
#
_cell.length_a   1.000
_cell.length_b   1.000
_cell.length_c   1.000
_cell.angle_alpha   90.00
_cell.angle_beta   90.00
_cell.angle_gamma   90.00
#
_symmetry.space_group_name_H-M   'P 1'
#
loop_
_entity.id
_entity.type
_entity.pdbx_description
1 polymer ?
#
loop_
_entity_poly.entity_id
_entity_poly.type
_entity_poly.pdbx_seq_one_letter_code
_entity_poly.pdbx_strand_id
1 'polypeptide(L)'
;MERGIQYLRELAMQEMVYYDPDNAQLPTDPDEVQCTRPMWRKFVRSAPSSYANSLAVIDWKSEEAPTVDEVAGRLRQCEESLSSSLVSAV
;
A
#
# COMPACT_ATOMS: atom_id res chain seq x y z
N MET A 1 -4.75 -7.25 -8.59
CA MET A 1 -4.40 -6.58 -7.32
C MET A 1 -4.85 -5.11 -7.26
N GLU A 2 -5.37 -4.57 -8.37
CA GLU A 2 -5.75 -3.16 -8.55
C GLU A 2 -6.77 -2.63 -7.54
N ARG A 3 -7.79 -3.42 -7.15
CA ARG A 3 -8.74 -3.00 -6.10
C ARG A 3 -8.06 -2.75 -4.74
N GLY A 4 -7.00 -3.50 -4.43
CA GLY A 4 -6.21 -3.26 -3.23
C GLY A 4 -5.42 -1.94 -3.35
N ILE A 5 -4.78 -1.69 -4.49
CA ILE A 5 -4.07 -0.43 -4.73
C ILE A 5 -5.03 0.76 -4.67
N GLN A 6 -6.23 0.63 -5.25
CA GLN A 6 -7.27 1.66 -5.15
C GLN A 6 -7.66 1.93 -3.69
N TYR A 7 -7.91 0.89 -2.90
CA TYR A 7 -8.24 1.05 -1.49
C TYR A 7 -7.08 1.66 -0.66
N LEU A 8 -5.82 1.36 -0.99
CA LEU A 8 -4.67 2.00 -0.38
C LEU A 8 -4.66 3.51 -0.66
N ARG A 9 -4.97 3.93 -1.89
CA ARG A 9 -5.10 5.35 -2.27
C ARG A 9 -6.28 6.04 -1.58
N GLU A 10 -7.40 5.35 -1.42
CA GLU A 10 -8.56 5.85 -0.66
C GLU A 10 -8.19 6.10 0.81
N LEU A 11 -7.43 5.19 1.43
CA LEU A 11 -6.88 5.40 2.76
C LEU A 11 -5.92 6.60 2.80
N ALA A 12 -5.15 6.83 1.74
CA ALA A 12 -4.21 7.95 1.65
C ALA A 12 -4.96 9.28 1.65
N MET A 13 -5.98 9.39 0.79
CA MET A 13 -6.86 10.55 0.73
C MET A 13 -7.57 10.79 2.06
N GLN A 14 -7.99 9.72 2.76
CA GLN A 14 -8.58 9.84 4.08
C GLN A 14 -7.57 10.46 5.06
N GLU A 15 -6.36 9.92 5.16
CA GLU A 15 -5.33 10.47 6.04
C GLU A 15 -4.98 11.92 5.67
N MET A 16 -4.96 12.29 4.37
CA MET A 16 -4.77 13.67 3.92
C MET A 16 -5.88 14.62 4.41
N VAL A 17 -7.15 14.20 4.31
CA VAL A 17 -8.31 15.02 4.72
C VAL A 17 -8.40 15.18 6.24
N TYR A 18 -7.99 14.15 7.00
CA TYR A 18 -7.99 14.21 8.46
C TYR A 18 -6.73 14.85 9.05
N TYR A 19 -5.69 15.09 8.24
CA TYR A 19 -4.51 15.83 8.69
C TYR A 19 -4.80 17.33 8.74
N ASP A 20 -4.03 18.04 9.57
CA ASP A 20 -4.16 19.47 9.80
C ASP A 20 -4.20 20.26 8.46
N PRO A 21 -5.32 20.94 8.12
CA PRO A 21 -5.47 21.67 6.87
C PRO A 21 -4.53 22.89 6.77
N ASP A 22 -3.95 23.34 7.89
CA ASP A 22 -2.97 24.43 7.90
C ASP A 22 -1.53 23.91 7.62
N ASN A 23 -1.32 22.59 7.57
CA ASN A 23 -0.06 22.00 7.14
C ASN A 23 0.04 22.00 5.60
N ALA A 24 0.52 23.11 5.04
CA ALA A 24 0.84 23.25 3.61
C ALA A 24 1.95 22.30 3.10
N GLN A 25 2.55 21.48 3.98
CA GLN A 25 3.56 20.48 3.64
C GLN A 25 2.97 19.15 3.19
N LEU A 26 1.64 18.97 3.24
CA LEU A 26 1.05 17.73 2.79
C LEU A 26 1.06 17.61 1.26
N PRO A 27 1.45 16.44 0.71
CA PRO A 27 1.36 16.19 -0.71
C PRO A 27 -0.06 16.41 -1.21
N THR A 28 -0.22 17.00 -2.40
CA THR A 28 -1.52 17.11 -3.07
C THR A 28 -1.90 15.79 -3.76
N ASP A 29 -0.91 14.94 -4.01
CA ASP A 29 -1.08 13.62 -4.63
C ASP A 29 -1.14 12.51 -3.55
N PRO A 30 -2.21 11.70 -3.49
CA PRO A 30 -2.27 10.54 -2.59
C PRO A 30 -1.16 9.51 -2.82
N ASP A 31 -0.57 9.43 -4.02
CA ASP A 31 0.52 8.50 -4.32
C ASP A 31 1.86 8.92 -3.66
N GLU A 32 2.02 10.22 -3.35
CA GLU A 32 3.22 10.78 -2.67
C GLU A 32 3.11 10.71 -1.14
N VAL A 33 1.94 10.37 -0.60
CA VAL A 33 1.72 10.28 0.85
C VAL A 33 2.53 9.11 1.42
N GLN A 34 3.25 9.37 2.52
CA GLN A 34 3.91 8.31 3.27
C GLN A 34 2.88 7.33 3.85
N CYS A 35 3.01 6.05 3.52
CA CYS A 35 2.09 5.01 3.94
C CYS A 35 2.28 4.67 5.42
N THR A 36 1.73 5.45 6.35
CA THR A 36 2.00 5.27 7.79
C THR A 36 1.69 3.85 8.32
N ARG A 37 2.34 3.42 9.42
CA ARG A 37 2.05 2.11 10.04
C ARG A 37 0.56 1.90 10.40
N PRO A 38 -0.19 2.90 10.92
CA PRO A 38 -1.63 2.80 11.09
C PRO A 38 -2.39 2.55 9.79
N MET A 39 -2.07 3.31 8.73
CA MET A 39 -2.65 3.17 7.41
C MET A 39 -2.40 1.76 6.83
N TRP A 40 -1.16 1.28 6.93
CA TRP A 40 -0.78 -0.08 6.53
C TRP A 40 -1.57 -1.16 7.28
N ARG A 41 -1.76 -1.02 8.60
CA ARG A 41 -2.56 -1.98 9.37
C ARG A 41 -4.03 -2.00 8.94
N LYS A 42 -4.63 -0.85 8.63
CA LYS A 42 -6.00 -0.78 8.08
C LYS A 42 -6.06 -1.50 6.73
N PHE A 43 -5.06 -1.25 5.88
CA PHE A 43 -4.94 -1.88 4.57
C PHE A 43 -4.85 -3.42 4.66
N VAL A 44 -3.89 -3.95 5.41
CA VAL A 44 -3.71 -5.41 5.56
C VAL A 44 -4.95 -6.09 6.16
N ARG A 45 -5.64 -5.45 7.12
CA ARG A 45 -6.87 -5.98 7.71
C ARG A 45 -8.06 -6.01 6.75
N SER A 46 -8.11 -5.09 5.79
CA SER A 46 -9.14 -5.06 4.76
C SER A 46 -8.91 -6.10 3.66
N ALA A 47 -7.67 -6.57 3.52
CA ALA A 47 -7.31 -7.51 2.48
C ALA A 47 -7.91 -8.91 2.79
N PRO A 48 -8.52 -9.57 1.80
CA PRO A 48 -8.87 -10.97 1.90
C PRO A 48 -7.71 -11.85 2.39
N SER A 49 -8.04 -12.84 3.22
CA SER A 49 -7.07 -13.68 3.94
C SER A 49 -6.04 -14.35 3.03
N SER A 50 -6.40 -14.66 1.78
CA SER A 50 -5.56 -15.28 0.76
C SER A 50 -4.34 -14.44 0.36
N TYR A 51 -4.35 -13.13 0.58
CA TYR A 51 -3.22 -12.25 0.26
C TYR A 51 -2.73 -11.44 1.47
N ALA A 52 -3.48 -11.40 2.57
CA ALA A 52 -3.05 -10.74 3.81
C ALA A 52 -1.68 -11.23 4.32
N ASN A 53 -1.36 -12.53 4.16
CA ASN A 53 -0.04 -13.07 4.51
C ASN A 53 1.06 -12.58 3.58
N SER A 54 0.82 -12.52 2.26
CA SER A 54 1.79 -11.98 1.29
C SER A 54 2.04 -10.49 1.54
N LEU A 55 1.01 -9.75 1.93
CA LEU A 55 1.14 -8.35 2.35
C LEU A 55 1.95 -8.22 3.64
N ALA A 56 1.74 -9.07 4.63
CA ALA A 56 2.48 -9.01 5.90
C ALA A 56 4.00 -9.16 5.72
N VAL A 57 4.46 -9.74 4.60
CA VAL A 57 5.90 -9.90 4.25
C VAL A 57 6.49 -8.64 3.62
N ILE A 58 5.69 -7.63 3.27
CA ILE A 58 6.15 -6.33 2.78
C ILE A 58 6.95 -5.66 3.90
N ASP A 59 8.27 -5.84 3.80
CA ASP A 59 9.28 -5.38 4.73
C ASP A 59 9.24 -3.85 4.90
N TRP A 60 9.23 -3.42 6.15
CA TRP A 60 9.18 -2.03 6.60
C TRP A 60 10.55 -1.57 7.15
N LYS A 61 11.63 -2.19 6.66
CA LYS A 61 13.00 -2.04 7.17
C LYS A 61 13.63 -0.65 7.00
N SER A 62 13.05 0.24 6.21
CA SER A 62 13.56 1.60 6.06
C SER A 62 13.18 2.46 7.27
N GLU A 63 14.08 3.36 7.69
CA GLU A 63 13.77 4.38 8.70
C GLU A 63 12.69 5.35 8.19
N GLU A 64 12.61 5.53 6.87
CA GLU A 64 11.58 6.33 6.20
C GLU A 64 10.43 5.45 5.71
N ALA A 65 9.21 5.95 5.92
CA ALA A 65 8.02 5.27 5.45
C ALA A 65 7.91 5.34 3.93
N PRO A 66 7.75 4.20 3.21
CA PRO A 66 7.50 4.23 1.77
C PRO A 66 6.24 5.01 1.44
N THR A 67 6.24 5.60 0.25
CA THR A 67 5.07 6.26 -0.31
C THR A 67 4.00 5.25 -0.73
N VAL A 68 2.78 5.73 -0.96
CA VAL A 68 1.68 4.92 -1.48
C VAL A 68 2.03 4.34 -2.85
N ASP A 69 2.74 5.08 -3.71
CA ASP A 69 3.19 4.57 -5.01
C ASP A 69 4.21 3.43 -4.87
N GLU A 70 5.18 3.57 -3.98
CA GLU A 70 6.17 2.50 -3.73
C GLU A 70 5.49 1.23 -3.21
N VAL A 71 4.52 1.37 -2.30
CA VAL A 71 3.73 0.24 -1.82
C VAL A 71 2.90 -0.35 -2.96
N ALA A 72 2.27 0.47 -3.80
CA ALA A 72 1.54 0.01 -4.98
C ALA A 72 2.41 -0.74 -5.98
N GLY A 73 3.65 -0.29 -6.21
CA GLY A 73 4.66 -0.97 -7.02
C GLY A 73 5.00 -2.35 -6.46
N ARG A 74 5.23 -2.45 -5.14
CA ARG A 74 5.49 -3.73 -4.46
C ARG A 74 4.29 -4.68 -4.55
N LEU A 75 3.06 -4.16 -4.45
CA LEU A 75 1.85 -4.94 -4.68
C LEU A 75 1.82 -5.52 -6.10
N ARG A 76 2.06 -4.69 -7.12
CA ARG A 76 2.10 -5.18 -8.52
C ARG A 76 3.17 -6.26 -8.70
N GLN A 77 4.36 -6.09 -8.12
CA GLN A 77 5.41 -7.11 -8.18
C GLN A 77 5.01 -8.43 -7.49
N CYS A 78 4.24 -8.36 -6.39
CA CYS A 78 3.67 -9.56 -5.77
C CYS A 78 2.68 -10.27 -6.72
N GLU A 79 1.85 -9.53 -7.47
CA GLU A 79 0.95 -10.11 -8.49
C GLU A 79 1.71 -10.81 -9.60
N GLU A 80 2.74 -10.16 -10.12
CA GLU A 80 3.57 -10.69 -11.20
C GLU A 80 4.33 -11.94 -10.75
N SER A 81 4.88 -11.92 -9.54
CA SER A 81 5.59 -13.08 -8.96
C SER A 81 4.65 -14.27 -8.73
N LEU A 82 3.44 -14.02 -8.22
CA LEU A 82 2.41 -15.06 -8.04
C LEU A 82 1.94 -15.63 -9.39
N SER A 83 1.76 -14.77 -10.39
CA SER A 83 1.34 -15.16 -11.73
C SER A 83 2.43 -15.95 -12.46
N SER A 84 3.69 -15.54 -12.35
CA SER A 84 4.85 -16.23 -12.91
C SER A 84 5.08 -17.59 -12.25
N SER A 85 4.92 -17.68 -10.92
CA SER A 85 5.05 -18.93 -10.18
C SER A 85 3.96 -19.96 -10.55
N LEU A 86 2.77 -19.51 -10.98
CA LEU A 86 1.71 -20.39 -11.48
C LEU A 86 1.98 -20.90 -12.90
N VAL A 87 2.63 -20.09 -13.74
CA VAL A 87 2.97 -20.45 -15.14
C VAL A 87 4.13 -21.46 -15.20
N SER A 88 5.05 -21.46 -14.23
CA SER A 88 6.17 -22.42 -14.19
C SER A 88 5.80 -23.81 -13.65
N ALA A 89 4.58 -24.02 -13.19
CA ALA A 89 4.11 -25.28 -12.60
C ALA A 89 3.26 -26.15 -13.57
N VAL A 90 3.19 -25.77 -14.86
CA VAL A 90 2.44 -26.47 -15.93
C VAL A 90 3.40 -27.07 -16.95
#